data_AF-A0A6P0Z4C6-F1
#
_entry.id   AF-A0A6P0Z4C6-F1
#
_cell.length_a   1.000
_cell.length_b   1.000
_cell.length_c   1.000
_cell.angle_alpha   90.00
_cell.angle_beta   90.00
_cell.angle_gamma   90.00
#
_symmetry.space_group_name_H-M   'P 1'
#
loop_
_entity.id
_entity.type
_entity.pdbx_description
1 polymer ?
#
loop_
_entity_poly.entity_id
_entity_poly.type
_entity_poly.pdbx_seq_one_letter_code
_entity_poly.pdbx_strand_id
1 'polypeptide(L)'
;MQAPEIEVPIIGAKPAKDIGLSVSEGEYSLSFGIGELTGRVRGDTGMRSLLRQYLEPRVNEMLRVINQELLIPAQQRLQQMDKQGLVVIVDNLDRVDNRQKEGSKRTLPEYLFVDRGDQLRQLHCHVIYTIPLNLAFSNEFELLKNRLGDVKRLPMVPIQRQDGSDLATGMALLKQMVLARAFPDADATERLQGVEQIFEQPTMLERLCQISGGHSRNLLRILRRCLEEDDPPITHDCLERAIREHRDDLSLAITSDEWALIQEVTQQQKVSGEDGHHTLLRSLFVFEYDDPTEGRWFAVNPVLRETKKFRSLQAANHQTIP
;
A
#
# COMPACT_ATOMS: atom_id res chain seq x y z
N MET A 1 38.34 -0.11 33.54
CA MET A 1 38.57 0.64 32.29
C MET A 1 37.36 1.51 32.05
N GLN A 2 37.46 2.80 32.37
CA GLN A 2 36.43 3.79 32.08
C GLN A 2 36.44 4.09 30.57
N ALA A 3 35.27 4.10 29.96
CA ALA A 3 35.07 4.54 28.58
C ALA A 3 35.31 6.06 28.47
N PRO A 4 35.80 6.57 27.33
CA PRO A 4 36.14 7.99 27.21
C PRO A 4 34.87 8.83 27.11
N GLU A 5 34.82 9.89 27.90
CA GLU A 5 33.84 10.97 27.84
C GLU A 5 34.25 11.90 26.70
N ILE A 6 33.40 12.02 25.66
CA ILE A 6 33.62 12.95 24.56
C ILE A 6 32.72 14.16 24.82
N GLU A 7 33.32 15.26 25.29
CA GLU A 7 32.66 16.57 25.34
C GLU A 7 32.73 17.25 23.96
N VAL A 8 31.57 17.55 23.39
CA VAL A 8 31.44 18.39 22.20
C VAL A 8 30.94 19.77 22.65
N PRO A 9 31.55 20.90 22.24
CA PRO A 9 31.15 22.21 22.70
C PRO A 9 29.85 22.65 22.02
N ILE A 10 28.78 22.80 22.80
CA ILE A 10 27.53 23.41 22.34
C ILE A 10 27.66 24.93 22.54
N ILE A 11 27.89 25.65 21.44
CA ILE A 11 27.69 27.11 21.42
C ILE A 11 26.18 27.36 21.37
N GLY A 12 25.63 27.83 22.48
CA GLY A 12 24.37 28.57 22.51
C GLY A 12 23.09 27.77 22.72
N ALA A 13 22.96 27.00 23.80
CA ALA A 13 21.67 26.73 24.44
C ALA A 13 21.88 26.32 25.90
N LYS A 14 21.16 26.96 26.83
CA LYS A 14 21.16 26.63 28.27
C LYS A 14 20.73 25.17 28.50
N PRO A 15 21.25 24.48 29.54
CA PRO A 15 20.97 23.08 29.76
C PRO A 15 19.56 22.93 30.33
N ALA A 16 18.64 22.42 29.52
CA ALA A 16 17.41 21.83 30.03
C ALA A 16 17.75 20.42 30.52
N LYS A 17 17.99 20.32 31.85
CA LYS A 17 17.78 19.08 32.60
C LYS A 17 16.35 18.59 32.32
N ASP A 18 16.19 17.27 32.28
CA ASP A 18 14.96 16.51 32.07
C ASP A 18 14.59 16.21 30.61
N ILE A 19 15.46 15.43 29.95
CA ILE A 19 15.03 14.51 28.91
C ILE A 19 14.39 13.32 29.66
N GLY A 20 13.05 13.31 29.70
CA GLY A 20 12.26 12.33 30.44
C GLY A 20 12.46 10.88 30.00
N LEU A 21 13.41 10.22 30.67
CA LEU A 21 13.45 8.78 30.94
C LEU A 21 13.86 8.67 32.41
N SER A 22 12.92 8.91 33.32
CA SER A 22 13.13 8.56 34.73
C SER A 22 12.99 7.04 34.86
N VAL A 23 14.13 6.34 34.85
CA VAL A 23 14.19 4.95 35.26
C VAL A 23 14.19 4.92 36.77
N SER A 24 13.01 4.82 37.38
CA SER A 24 12.85 4.35 38.76
C SER A 24 12.36 2.92 38.70
N GLU A 25 12.98 2.03 39.47
CA GLU A 25 12.62 0.62 39.59
C GLU A 25 11.09 0.47 39.78
N GLY A 26 10.42 -0.17 38.81
CA GLY A 26 9.08 -0.72 39.01
C GLY A 26 7.90 -0.03 38.33
N GLU A 27 8.04 1.13 37.68
CA GLU A 27 6.91 1.79 36.99
C GLU A 27 7.31 2.43 35.66
N TYR A 28 7.01 1.76 34.54
CA TYR A 28 7.11 2.34 33.20
C TYR A 28 5.75 2.93 32.78
N SER A 29 5.54 4.23 32.96
CA SER A 29 4.38 4.92 32.37
C SER A 29 4.72 5.45 30.96
N LEU A 30 4.06 4.88 29.95
CA LEU A 30 4.31 5.14 28.52
C LEU A 30 3.45 6.29 27.93
N SER A 31 2.70 7.03 28.76
CA SER A 31 1.58 7.83 28.26
C SER A 31 1.88 9.29 27.89
N PHE A 32 3.02 9.89 28.30
CA PHE A 32 3.21 11.34 28.12
C PHE A 32 4.48 11.77 27.34
N GLY A 33 5.52 10.93 27.25
CA GLY A 33 6.81 11.33 26.63
C GLY A 33 6.98 10.96 25.16
N ILE A 34 6.37 9.85 24.69
CA ILE A 34 6.64 9.32 23.34
C ILE A 34 6.11 10.24 22.25
N GLY A 35 4.93 10.85 22.42
CA GLY A 35 4.34 11.73 21.42
C GLY A 35 5.21 12.96 21.12
N GLU A 36 5.76 13.58 22.17
CA GLU A 36 6.59 14.78 22.05
C GLU A 36 7.99 14.46 21.49
N LEU A 37 8.59 13.35 21.92
CA LEU A 37 9.84 12.82 21.36
C LEU A 37 9.69 12.44 19.88
N THR A 38 8.62 11.73 19.52
CA THR A 38 8.37 11.31 18.13
C THR A 38 8.17 12.52 17.21
N GLY A 39 7.52 13.58 17.70
CA GLY A 39 7.34 14.84 16.97
C GLY A 39 8.65 15.55 16.65
N ARG A 40 9.57 15.67 17.63
CA ARG A 40 10.88 16.34 17.45
C ARG A 40 11.83 15.54 16.56
N VAL A 41 11.86 14.22 16.72
CA VAL A 41 12.71 13.30 15.92
C VAL A 41 12.27 13.25 14.45
N ARG A 42 10.99 13.54 14.16
CA ARG A 42 10.50 13.58 12.78
C ARG A 42 11.11 14.73 11.97
N GLY A 43 11.64 15.78 12.59
CA GLY A 43 12.22 16.93 11.89
C GLY A 43 13.74 16.91 11.70
N ASP A 44 14.49 16.08 12.44
CA ASP A 44 15.95 16.20 12.56
C ASP A 44 16.69 14.91 12.15
N THR A 45 17.44 14.98 11.04
CA THR A 45 18.25 13.88 10.49
C THR A 45 19.38 13.45 11.42
N GLY A 46 20.01 14.37 12.15
CA GLY A 46 21.07 14.08 13.11
C GLY A 46 20.53 13.32 14.32
N MET A 47 19.36 13.74 14.82
CA MET A 47 18.70 13.04 15.93
C MET A 47 18.23 11.63 15.58
N ARG A 48 17.75 11.42 14.35
CA ARG A 48 17.42 10.06 13.86
C ARG A 48 18.65 9.16 13.81
N SER A 49 19.81 9.68 13.40
CA SER A 49 21.06 8.91 13.35
C SER A 49 21.54 8.50 14.75
N LEU A 50 21.53 9.45 15.69
CA LEU A 50 21.86 9.20 17.10
C LEU A 50 20.92 8.19 17.75
N LEU A 51 19.60 8.33 17.52
CA LEU A 51 18.62 7.35 17.97
C LEU A 51 18.86 5.96 17.39
N ARG A 52 19.17 5.86 16.08
CA ARG A 52 19.50 4.57 15.46
C ARG A 52 20.73 3.95 16.11
N GLN A 53 21.84 4.69 16.27
CA GLN A 53 23.05 4.18 16.91
C GLN A 53 22.81 3.70 18.34
N TYR A 54 21.92 4.37 19.08
CA TYR A 54 21.61 4.01 20.46
C TYR A 54 20.64 2.82 20.57
N LEU A 55 19.62 2.76 19.71
CA LEU A 55 18.55 1.78 19.77
C LEU A 55 18.88 0.47 19.03
N GLU A 56 19.61 0.53 17.92
CA GLU A 56 19.89 -0.64 17.08
C GLU A 56 20.63 -1.77 17.85
N PRO A 57 21.59 -1.49 18.75
CA PRO A 57 22.19 -2.53 19.59
C PRO A 57 21.24 -3.14 20.64
N ARG A 58 20.14 -2.45 20.96
CA ARG A 58 19.24 -2.76 22.09
C ARG A 58 17.88 -3.27 21.66
N VAL A 59 17.69 -3.58 20.36
CA VAL A 59 16.40 -4.03 19.82
C VAL A 59 15.82 -5.22 20.60
N ASN A 60 16.65 -6.21 20.94
CA ASN A 60 16.19 -7.38 21.69
C ASN A 60 15.74 -7.04 23.12
N GLU A 61 16.43 -6.11 23.78
CA GLU A 61 16.02 -5.64 25.10
C GLU A 61 14.70 -4.86 25.02
N MET A 62 14.55 -4.00 24.01
CA MET A 62 13.32 -3.27 23.76
C MET A 62 12.14 -4.21 23.47
N LEU A 63 12.34 -5.25 22.65
CA LEU A 63 11.32 -6.28 22.40
C LEU A 63 10.90 -6.99 23.68
N ARG A 64 11.88 -7.35 24.54
CA ARG A 64 11.60 -7.96 25.84
C ARG A 64 10.74 -7.05 26.71
N VAL A 65 11.09 -5.77 26.83
CA VAL A 65 10.34 -4.78 27.62
C VAL A 65 8.93 -4.60 27.04
N ILE A 66 8.79 -4.43 25.73
CA ILE A 66 7.47 -4.32 25.08
C ILE A 66 6.60 -5.55 25.37
N ASN A 67 7.16 -6.75 25.27
CA ASN A 67 6.41 -7.97 25.55
C ASN A 67 6.00 -8.06 27.02
N GLN A 68 6.93 -7.84 27.94
CA GLN A 68 6.72 -8.04 29.39
C GLN A 68 5.83 -6.95 30.00
N GLU A 69 6.08 -5.69 29.66
CA GLU A 69 5.45 -4.55 30.32
C GLU A 69 4.16 -4.10 29.62
N LEU A 70 4.00 -4.38 28.32
CA LEU A 70 2.87 -3.89 27.52
C LEU A 70 1.98 -5.02 27.01
N LEU A 71 2.51 -5.93 26.19
CA LEU A 71 1.68 -6.86 25.42
C LEU A 71 1.07 -7.97 26.29
N ILE A 72 1.85 -8.58 27.18
CA ILE A 72 1.36 -9.63 28.08
C ILE A 72 0.28 -9.08 29.05
N PRO A 73 0.49 -7.95 29.75
CA PRO A 73 -0.55 -7.35 30.59
C PRO A 73 -1.80 -6.94 29.80
N ALA A 74 -1.64 -6.41 28.58
CA ALA A 74 -2.77 -6.05 27.73
C ALA A 74 -3.61 -7.28 27.35
N GLN A 75 -2.98 -8.40 26.99
CA GLN A 75 -3.70 -9.64 26.69
C GLN A 75 -4.45 -10.19 27.90
N GLN A 76 -3.86 -10.15 29.09
CA GLN A 76 -4.53 -10.59 30.33
C GLN A 76 -5.80 -9.75 30.61
N ARG A 77 -5.72 -8.43 30.42
CA ARG A 77 -6.89 -7.54 30.55
C ARG A 77 -7.95 -7.81 29.49
N LEU A 78 -7.54 -8.08 28.25
CA LEU A 78 -8.46 -8.41 27.16
C LEU A 78 -9.22 -9.72 27.43
N GLN A 79 -8.55 -10.73 27.99
CA GLN A 79 -9.19 -11.98 28.41
C GLN A 79 -10.23 -11.76 29.52
N GLN A 80 -9.96 -10.86 30.47
CA GLN A 80 -10.94 -10.47 31.50
C GLN A 80 -12.18 -9.79 30.89
N MET A 81 -12.09 -9.25 29.67
CA MET A 81 -13.19 -8.64 28.91
C MET A 81 -13.81 -9.60 27.89
N ASP A 82 -13.58 -10.90 28.02
CA ASP A 82 -14.05 -11.94 27.09
C ASP A 82 -13.60 -11.71 25.63
N LYS A 83 -12.38 -11.17 25.45
CA LYS A 83 -11.73 -11.03 24.15
C LYS A 83 -10.67 -12.11 23.97
N GLN A 84 -10.52 -12.59 22.74
CA GLN A 84 -9.61 -13.69 22.39
C GLN A 84 -8.12 -13.31 22.41
N GLY A 85 -7.80 -12.02 22.36
CA GLY A 85 -6.43 -11.54 22.37
C GLY A 85 -6.27 -10.18 21.71
N LEU A 86 -5.03 -9.84 21.37
CA LEU A 86 -4.65 -8.59 20.74
C LEU A 86 -4.16 -8.82 19.32
N VAL A 87 -4.70 -8.05 18.37
CA VAL A 87 -4.20 -7.94 17.00
C VAL A 87 -3.64 -6.54 16.80
N VAL A 88 -2.38 -6.44 16.37
CA VAL A 88 -1.70 -5.19 16.04
C VAL A 88 -1.55 -5.10 14.53
N ILE A 89 -2.00 -4.00 13.94
CA ILE A 89 -1.78 -3.71 12.52
C ILE A 89 -0.71 -2.64 12.42
N VAL A 90 0.42 -2.98 11.81
CA VAL A 90 1.51 -2.05 11.55
C VAL A 90 1.47 -1.68 10.07
N ASP A 91 0.81 -0.55 9.82
CA ASP A 91 0.59 0.02 8.50
C ASP A 91 1.75 0.92 8.04
N ASN A 92 1.79 1.24 6.75
CA ASN A 92 2.76 2.10 6.07
C ASN A 92 4.21 1.59 6.02
N LEU A 93 4.47 0.34 6.40
CA LEU A 93 5.80 -0.24 6.17
C LEU A 93 6.01 -0.66 4.70
N ASP A 94 4.96 -0.67 3.88
CA ASP A 94 5.02 -0.77 2.41
C ASP A 94 5.69 0.45 1.76
N ARG A 95 5.78 1.57 2.49
CA ARG A 95 6.40 2.83 2.04
C ARG A 95 7.89 2.93 2.37
N VAL A 96 8.50 1.86 2.89
CA VAL A 96 9.94 1.83 3.14
C VAL A 96 10.69 2.00 1.82
N ASP A 97 11.60 2.96 1.80
CA ASP A 97 12.34 3.32 0.59
C ASP A 97 13.20 2.16 0.08
N ASN A 98 13.08 1.84 -1.21
CA ASN A 98 13.74 0.68 -1.83
C ASN A 98 15.21 0.98 -2.20
N ARG A 99 15.94 1.61 -1.28
CA ARG A 99 17.37 1.91 -1.44
C ARG A 99 18.22 0.85 -0.75
N GLN A 100 19.45 0.71 -1.20
CA GLN A 100 20.43 -0.16 -0.53
C GLN A 100 20.68 0.31 0.90
N LYS A 101 20.78 -0.65 1.82
CA LYS A 101 21.19 -0.39 3.19
C LYS A 101 22.71 -0.18 3.22
N GLU A 102 23.15 0.95 3.78
CA GLU A 102 24.59 1.21 3.99
C GLU A 102 25.28 0.03 4.68
N GLY A 103 26.36 -0.45 4.07
CA GLY A 103 27.14 -1.59 4.56
C GLY A 103 26.52 -2.98 4.29
N SER A 104 25.42 -3.06 3.54
CA SER A 104 24.77 -4.31 3.16
C SER A 104 24.57 -4.40 1.65
N LYS A 105 24.51 -5.62 1.12
CA LYS A 105 24.07 -5.87 -0.26
C LYS A 105 22.55 -5.83 -0.41
N ARG A 106 21.82 -5.85 0.72
CA ARG A 106 20.35 -5.84 0.76
C ARG A 106 19.77 -4.43 0.72
N THR A 107 18.57 -4.34 0.17
CA THR A 107 17.73 -3.14 0.26
C THR A 107 17.23 -2.94 1.69
N LEU A 108 16.73 -1.73 2.01
CA LEU A 108 16.10 -1.48 3.31
C LEU A 108 14.89 -2.39 3.58
N PRO A 109 13.97 -2.63 2.61
CA PRO A 109 12.90 -3.61 2.77
C PRO A 109 13.43 -5.01 3.10
N GLU A 110 14.41 -5.51 2.36
CA GLU A 110 15.00 -6.83 2.63
C GLU A 110 15.66 -6.87 4.02
N TYR A 111 16.44 -5.86 4.39
CA TYR A 111 17.03 -5.81 5.72
C TYR A 111 15.95 -5.85 6.83
N LEU A 112 14.86 -5.10 6.69
CA LEU A 112 13.81 -5.05 7.72
C LEU A 112 13.01 -6.34 7.80
N PHE A 113 12.56 -6.87 6.66
CA PHE A 113 11.59 -7.96 6.63
C PHE A 113 12.23 -9.34 6.48
N VAL A 114 13.36 -9.41 5.80
CA VAL A 114 14.16 -10.62 5.68
C VAL A 114 15.09 -10.66 6.89
N ASP A 115 16.14 -9.84 6.97
CA ASP A 115 17.19 -10.00 8.01
C ASP A 115 16.66 -9.84 9.43
N ARG A 116 15.75 -8.87 9.62
CA ARG A 116 15.13 -8.59 10.91
C ARG A 116 13.75 -9.22 11.09
N GLY A 117 13.33 -10.11 10.17
CA GLY A 117 12.05 -10.80 10.25
C GLY A 117 11.84 -11.59 11.54
N ASP A 118 12.91 -12.20 12.09
CA ASP A 118 12.83 -12.93 13.36
C ASP A 118 12.51 -11.99 14.54
N GLN A 119 13.09 -10.78 14.55
CA GLN A 119 12.77 -9.76 15.54
C GLN A 119 11.32 -9.28 15.40
N LEU A 120 10.84 -9.09 14.17
CA LEU A 120 9.44 -8.69 13.94
C LEU A 120 8.45 -9.74 14.45
N ARG A 121 8.78 -11.04 14.32
CA ARG A 121 7.94 -12.14 14.83
C ARG A 121 7.91 -12.24 16.36
N GLN A 122 8.84 -11.61 17.08
CA GLN A 122 8.98 -11.78 18.53
C GLN A 122 7.95 -10.99 19.36
N LEU A 123 7.10 -10.17 18.76
CA LEU A 123 6.02 -9.52 19.50
C LEU A 123 5.01 -10.58 19.97
N HIS A 124 4.72 -10.62 21.27
CA HIS A 124 3.81 -11.59 21.88
C HIS A 124 2.34 -11.21 21.64
N CYS A 125 1.96 -11.01 20.38
CA CYS A 125 0.58 -10.79 19.93
C CYS A 125 0.44 -11.17 18.46
N HIS A 126 -0.79 -11.16 17.94
CA HIS A 126 -0.99 -11.30 16.50
C HIS A 126 -0.63 -9.99 15.83
N VAL A 127 0.20 -10.04 14.78
CA VAL A 127 0.64 -8.83 14.06
C VAL A 127 0.39 -8.97 12.57
N ILE A 128 -0.14 -7.91 11.97
CA ILE A 128 -0.27 -7.77 10.52
C ILE A 128 0.68 -6.66 10.09
N TYR A 129 1.64 -7.01 9.23
CA TYR A 129 2.56 -6.06 8.61
C TYR A 129 2.15 -5.79 7.17
N THR A 130 2.03 -4.52 6.79
CA THR A 130 2.11 -4.15 5.37
C THR A 130 3.55 -4.32 4.90
N ILE A 131 3.79 -4.90 3.73
CA ILE A 131 5.15 -5.06 3.20
C ILE A 131 5.27 -4.36 1.84
N PRO A 132 6.47 -3.85 1.47
CA PRO A 132 6.70 -3.29 0.14
C PRO A 132 6.41 -4.33 -0.95
N LEU A 133 5.69 -3.90 -2.00
CA LEU A 133 5.24 -4.80 -3.06
C LEU A 133 6.40 -5.53 -3.75
N ASN A 134 7.56 -4.90 -3.90
CA ASN A 134 8.73 -5.52 -4.50
C ASN A 134 9.21 -6.77 -3.76
N LEU A 135 9.03 -6.85 -2.43
CA LEU A 135 9.41 -8.05 -1.68
C LEU A 135 8.61 -9.28 -2.12
N ALA A 136 7.36 -9.09 -2.56
CA ALA A 136 6.52 -10.17 -3.08
C ALA A 136 7.03 -10.76 -4.41
N PHE A 137 7.94 -10.06 -5.10
CA PHE A 137 8.54 -10.45 -6.36
C PHE A 137 10.07 -10.65 -6.26
N SER A 138 10.67 -10.38 -5.10
CA SER A 138 12.10 -10.54 -4.85
C SER A 138 12.49 -12.02 -4.74
N ASN A 139 13.76 -12.31 -5.00
CA ASN A 139 14.32 -13.66 -4.79
C ASN A 139 14.34 -14.07 -3.29
N GLU A 140 14.17 -13.12 -2.37
CA GLU A 140 14.12 -13.37 -0.93
C GLU A 140 12.69 -13.70 -0.44
N PHE A 141 11.70 -13.78 -1.33
CA PHE A 141 10.29 -13.97 -0.97
C PHE A 141 10.03 -15.26 -0.16
N GLU A 142 10.68 -16.37 -0.47
CA GLU A 142 10.52 -17.60 0.32
C GLU A 142 11.18 -17.48 1.70
N LEU A 143 12.30 -16.77 1.82
CA LEU A 143 12.92 -16.51 3.11
C LEU A 143 12.05 -15.58 3.98
N LEU A 144 11.45 -14.55 3.36
CA LEU A 144 10.45 -13.69 3.98
C LEU A 144 9.28 -14.51 4.56
N LYS A 145 8.71 -15.43 3.76
CA LYS A 145 7.61 -16.29 4.19
C LYS A 145 8.00 -17.21 5.34
N ASN A 146 9.20 -17.79 5.30
CA ASN A 146 9.69 -18.63 6.40
C ASN A 146 9.76 -17.87 7.73
N ARG A 147 10.08 -16.57 7.69
CA ARG A 147 10.19 -15.73 8.89
C ARG A 147 8.82 -15.20 9.35
N LEU A 148 8.05 -14.60 8.45
CA LEU A 148 6.84 -13.84 8.79
C LEU A 148 5.52 -14.55 8.49
N GLY A 149 5.57 -15.73 7.86
CA GLY A 149 4.39 -16.49 7.44
C GLY A 149 3.88 -16.07 6.06
N ASP A 150 2.70 -16.56 5.70
CA ASP A 150 2.12 -16.34 4.38
C ASP A 150 1.77 -14.88 4.13
N VAL A 151 2.29 -14.36 3.01
CA VAL A 151 1.95 -13.01 2.52
C VAL A 151 0.58 -13.05 1.85
N LYS A 152 -0.35 -12.23 2.36
CA LYS A 152 -1.66 -12.01 1.75
C LYS A 152 -1.59 -10.81 0.81
N ARG A 153 -2.04 -11.01 -0.43
CA ARG A 153 -2.19 -9.94 -1.43
C ARG A 153 -3.66 -9.60 -1.59
N LEU A 154 -3.92 -8.32 -1.87
CA LEU A 154 -5.25 -7.83 -2.22
C LEU A 154 -5.24 -7.54 -3.73
N PRO A 155 -5.77 -8.45 -4.57
CA PRO A 155 -5.83 -8.23 -6.01
C PRO A 155 -6.88 -7.17 -6.35
N MET A 156 -6.88 -6.72 -7.62
CA MET A 156 -7.98 -5.90 -8.13
C MET A 156 -9.28 -6.70 -8.14
N VAL A 157 -10.42 -6.00 -8.10
CA VAL A 157 -11.73 -6.62 -8.30
C VAL A 157 -11.90 -6.94 -9.79
N PRO A 158 -11.83 -8.22 -10.22
CA PRO A 158 -11.90 -8.54 -11.63
C PRO A 158 -13.30 -8.22 -12.18
N ILE A 159 -13.35 -7.41 -13.25
CA ILE A 159 -14.58 -7.14 -14.02
C ILE A 159 -14.62 -7.91 -15.34
N GLN A 160 -13.50 -8.53 -15.69
CA GLN A 160 -13.32 -9.43 -16.82
C GLN A 160 -12.45 -10.59 -16.35
N ARG A 161 -12.60 -11.75 -16.99
CA ARG A 161 -11.71 -12.90 -16.84
C ARG A 161 -10.46 -12.71 -17.70
N GLN A 162 -9.50 -13.61 -17.52
CA GLN A 162 -8.26 -13.60 -18.29
C GLN A 162 -8.52 -13.72 -19.81
N ASP A 163 -9.52 -14.49 -20.23
CA ASP A 163 -9.92 -14.62 -21.64
C ASP A 163 -10.64 -13.38 -22.21
N GLY A 164 -10.86 -12.35 -21.39
CA GLY A 164 -11.56 -11.12 -21.75
C GLY A 164 -13.08 -11.18 -21.61
N SER A 165 -13.66 -12.33 -21.22
CA SER A 165 -15.09 -12.43 -20.95
C SER A 165 -15.51 -11.62 -19.72
N ASP A 166 -16.70 -11.02 -19.76
CA ASP A 166 -17.17 -10.15 -18.68
C ASP A 166 -17.47 -10.93 -17.40
N LEU A 167 -17.10 -10.35 -16.26
CA LEU A 167 -17.37 -10.89 -14.93
C LEU A 167 -18.37 -9.99 -14.19
N ALA A 168 -19.66 -10.30 -14.36
CA ALA A 168 -20.78 -9.52 -13.82
C ALA A 168 -20.70 -9.31 -12.30
N THR A 169 -20.19 -10.30 -11.54
CA THR A 169 -20.07 -10.21 -10.08
C THR A 169 -19.15 -9.06 -9.65
N GLY A 170 -17.98 -8.93 -10.28
CA GLY A 170 -17.06 -7.83 -9.95
C GLY A 170 -17.62 -6.47 -10.34
N MET A 171 -18.28 -6.41 -11.50
CA MET A 171 -18.99 -5.20 -11.93
C MET A 171 -20.06 -4.79 -10.90
N ALA A 172 -20.88 -5.72 -10.43
CA ALA A 172 -21.90 -5.45 -9.42
C ALA A 172 -21.30 -4.95 -8.10
N LEU A 173 -20.19 -5.54 -7.63
CA LEU A 173 -19.51 -5.12 -6.41
C LEU A 173 -18.94 -3.70 -6.51
N LEU A 174 -18.34 -3.32 -7.66
CA LEU A 174 -17.84 -1.97 -7.87
C LEU A 174 -18.98 -0.94 -7.94
N LYS A 175 -20.09 -1.28 -8.60
CA LYS A 175 -21.30 -0.43 -8.60
C LYS A 175 -21.80 -0.20 -7.17
N GLN A 176 -21.91 -1.26 -6.38
CA GLN A 176 -22.31 -1.16 -4.97
C GLN A 176 -21.34 -0.33 -4.13
N MET A 177 -20.02 -0.40 -4.40
CA MET A 177 -19.04 0.43 -3.71
C MET A 177 -19.31 1.93 -3.91
N VAL A 178 -19.74 2.34 -5.10
CA VAL A 178 -20.13 3.72 -5.37
C VAL A 178 -21.47 4.04 -4.69
N LEU A 179 -22.48 3.22 -4.92
CA LEU A 179 -23.86 3.49 -4.47
C LEU A 179 -24.03 3.43 -2.95
N ALA A 180 -23.29 2.55 -2.26
CA ALA A 180 -23.33 2.46 -0.80
C ALA A 180 -22.79 3.72 -0.09
N ARG A 181 -22.03 4.57 -0.80
CA ARG A 181 -21.56 5.85 -0.26
C ARG A 181 -22.60 6.95 -0.42
N ALA A 182 -23.39 6.89 -1.49
CA ALA A 182 -24.47 7.85 -1.75
C ALA A 182 -25.74 7.50 -0.94
N PHE A 183 -26.02 6.21 -0.76
CA PHE A 183 -27.20 5.71 -0.06
C PHE A 183 -26.76 4.68 1.01
N PRO A 184 -26.17 5.14 2.13
CA PRO A 184 -25.64 4.25 3.16
C PRO A 184 -26.71 3.42 3.86
N ASP A 185 -27.91 4.00 4.05
CA ASP A 185 -29.02 3.39 4.77
C ASP A 185 -29.91 2.48 3.91
N ALA A 186 -29.77 2.58 2.57
CA ALA A 186 -30.51 1.75 1.62
C ALA A 186 -29.84 0.38 1.44
N ASP A 187 -30.62 -0.65 1.13
CA ASP A 187 -30.08 -1.96 0.80
C ASP A 187 -29.47 -2.02 -0.62
N ALA A 188 -28.88 -3.16 -0.98
CA ALA A 188 -28.20 -3.33 -2.27
C ALA A 188 -29.13 -3.15 -3.48
N THR A 189 -30.41 -3.54 -3.37
CA THR A 189 -31.39 -3.43 -4.44
C THR A 189 -31.94 -2.02 -4.56
N GLU A 190 -32.25 -1.38 -3.43
CA GLU A 190 -32.69 0.01 -3.35
C GLU A 190 -31.64 0.97 -3.90
N ARG A 191 -30.36 0.75 -3.57
CA ARG A 191 -29.22 1.51 -4.11
C ARG A 191 -29.21 1.59 -5.64
N LEU A 192 -29.55 0.50 -6.33
CA LEU A 192 -29.54 0.44 -7.80
C LEU A 192 -30.63 1.32 -8.42
N GLN A 193 -31.71 1.62 -7.68
CA GLN A 193 -32.77 2.51 -8.14
C GLN A 193 -32.33 3.99 -8.09
N GLY A 194 -31.32 4.31 -7.28
CA GLY A 194 -30.78 5.66 -7.12
C GLY A 194 -29.70 6.06 -8.13
N VAL A 195 -29.36 5.21 -9.12
CA VAL A 195 -28.26 5.48 -10.05
C VAL A 195 -28.46 6.79 -10.82
N GLU A 196 -29.67 7.07 -11.28
CA GLU A 196 -30.01 8.29 -12.04
C GLU A 196 -29.97 9.57 -11.19
N GLN A 197 -29.93 9.45 -9.86
CA GLN A 197 -29.69 10.58 -8.97
C GLN A 197 -28.21 10.96 -8.91
N ILE A 198 -27.31 10.04 -9.29
CA ILE A 198 -25.86 10.24 -9.25
C ILE A 198 -25.28 10.47 -10.65
N PHE A 199 -25.82 9.80 -11.67
CA PHE A 199 -25.33 9.85 -13.04
C PHE A 199 -26.48 10.18 -13.99
N GLU A 200 -26.21 11.00 -15.00
CA GLU A 200 -27.18 11.35 -16.05
C GLU A 200 -27.73 10.11 -16.77
N GLN A 201 -26.91 9.07 -16.93
CA GLN A 201 -27.30 7.80 -17.53
C GLN A 201 -26.75 6.60 -16.73
N PRO A 202 -27.52 5.51 -16.55
CA PRO A 202 -27.06 4.33 -15.82
C PRO A 202 -25.77 3.68 -16.36
N THR A 203 -25.56 3.77 -17.68
CA THR A 203 -24.37 3.25 -18.37
C THR A 203 -23.07 3.96 -17.94
N MET A 204 -23.16 5.18 -17.42
CA MET A 204 -21.98 5.94 -16.97
C MET A 204 -21.33 5.34 -15.73
N LEU A 205 -22.14 4.77 -14.82
CA LEU A 205 -21.60 4.03 -13.68
C LEU A 205 -20.83 2.79 -14.17
N GLU A 206 -21.34 2.11 -15.20
CA GLU A 206 -20.63 0.96 -15.81
C GLU A 206 -19.32 1.40 -16.43
N ARG A 207 -19.33 2.51 -17.19
CA ARG A 207 -18.15 3.13 -17.78
C ARG A 207 -17.09 3.47 -16.73
N LEU A 208 -17.50 4.08 -15.62
CA LEU A 208 -16.63 4.39 -14.48
C LEU A 208 -16.02 3.12 -13.86
N CYS A 209 -16.81 2.06 -13.68
CA CYS A 209 -16.31 0.78 -13.19
C CYS A 209 -15.32 0.14 -14.19
N GLN A 210 -15.63 0.14 -15.48
CA GLN A 210 -14.77 -0.40 -16.54
C GLN A 210 -13.42 0.29 -16.59
N ILE A 211 -13.41 1.63 -16.62
CA ILE A 211 -12.17 2.40 -16.75
C ILE A 211 -11.29 2.29 -15.50
N SER A 212 -11.88 2.02 -14.33
CA SER A 212 -11.14 1.79 -13.09
C SER A 212 -10.32 0.49 -13.09
N GLY A 213 -10.68 -0.48 -13.93
CA GLY A 213 -10.07 -1.82 -13.94
C GLY A 213 -10.21 -2.56 -12.61
N GLY A 214 -11.23 -2.25 -11.81
CA GLY A 214 -11.38 -2.84 -10.47
C GLY A 214 -10.47 -2.26 -9.40
N HIS A 215 -9.67 -1.24 -9.72
CA HIS A 215 -8.85 -0.55 -8.74
C HIS A 215 -9.68 0.49 -7.98
N SER A 216 -10.09 0.14 -6.76
CA SER A 216 -11.01 0.93 -5.91
C SER A 216 -10.57 2.38 -5.70
N ARG A 217 -9.28 2.63 -5.51
CA ARG A 217 -8.76 4.00 -5.38
C ARG A 217 -8.86 4.80 -6.67
N ASN A 218 -8.71 4.17 -7.84
CA ASN A 218 -8.85 4.88 -9.12
C ASN A 218 -10.32 5.20 -9.38
N LEU A 219 -11.21 4.24 -9.11
CA LEU A 219 -12.66 4.42 -9.15
C LEU A 219 -13.10 5.64 -8.33
N LEU A 220 -12.73 5.67 -7.05
CA LEU A 220 -13.10 6.75 -6.15
C LEU A 220 -12.39 8.07 -6.48
N ARG A 221 -11.17 8.04 -7.03
CA ARG A 221 -10.48 9.26 -7.48
C ARG A 221 -11.20 9.92 -8.65
N ILE A 222 -11.56 9.14 -9.69
CA ILE A 222 -12.27 9.66 -10.85
C ILE A 222 -13.64 10.20 -10.43
N LEU A 223 -14.37 9.46 -9.59
CA LEU A 223 -15.64 9.90 -9.04
C LEU A 223 -15.50 11.21 -8.24
N ARG A 224 -14.53 11.28 -7.33
CA ARG A 224 -14.25 12.48 -6.54
C ARG A 224 -13.93 13.68 -7.44
N ARG A 225 -13.19 13.47 -8.53
CA ARG A 225 -12.87 14.55 -9.47
C ARG A 225 -14.12 15.12 -10.15
N CYS A 226 -15.11 14.28 -10.45
CA CYS A 226 -16.40 14.73 -10.99
C CYS A 226 -17.16 15.58 -9.95
N LEU A 227 -17.21 15.11 -8.70
CA LEU A 227 -17.89 15.79 -7.60
C LEU A 227 -17.21 17.09 -7.12
N GLU A 228 -15.94 17.30 -7.48
CA GLU A 228 -15.25 18.57 -7.22
C GLU A 228 -15.66 19.67 -8.22
N GLU A 229 -16.29 19.30 -9.32
CA GLU A 229 -16.69 20.25 -10.36
C GLU A 229 -18.14 20.68 -10.23
N ASP A 230 -19.05 19.73 -10.01
CA ASP A 230 -20.47 20.01 -9.83
C ASP A 230 -21.16 18.94 -8.98
N ASP A 231 -22.33 19.29 -8.44
CA ASP A 231 -23.18 18.36 -7.72
C ASP A 231 -23.83 17.33 -8.69
N PRO A 232 -24.18 16.12 -8.22
CA PRO A 232 -24.89 15.15 -9.05
C PRO A 232 -26.24 15.68 -9.58
N PRO A 233 -26.72 15.17 -10.75
CA PRO A 233 -26.18 14.04 -11.49
C PRO A 233 -24.94 14.40 -12.34
N ILE A 234 -23.93 13.52 -12.29
CA ILE A 234 -22.71 13.63 -13.09
C ILE A 234 -23.07 13.48 -14.57
N THR A 235 -22.67 14.47 -15.37
CA THR A 235 -22.89 14.49 -16.83
C THR A 235 -21.84 13.67 -17.58
N HIS A 236 -22.18 13.21 -18.78
CA HIS A 236 -21.25 12.47 -19.63
C HIS A 236 -19.91 13.20 -19.82
N ASP A 237 -19.96 14.49 -20.12
CA ASP A 237 -18.76 15.30 -20.39
C ASP A 237 -17.89 15.49 -19.14
N CYS A 238 -18.51 15.59 -17.96
CA CYS A 238 -17.81 15.63 -16.68
C CYS A 238 -17.02 14.34 -16.44
N LEU A 239 -17.69 13.19 -16.56
CA LEU A 239 -17.05 11.88 -16.38
C LEU A 239 -15.91 11.67 -17.38
N GLU A 240 -16.15 11.90 -18.67
CA GLU A 240 -15.13 11.68 -19.70
C GLU A 240 -13.96 12.66 -19.58
N ARG A 241 -14.17 13.88 -19.07
CA ARG A 241 -13.05 14.78 -18.75
C ARG A 241 -12.23 14.27 -17.57
N ALA A 242 -12.86 13.84 -16.48
CA ALA A 242 -12.15 13.27 -15.33
C ALA A 242 -11.33 12.02 -15.73
N ILE A 243 -11.86 11.19 -16.63
CA ILE A 243 -11.15 10.06 -17.22
C ILE A 243 -9.95 10.53 -18.05
N ARG A 244 -10.13 11.51 -18.94
CA ARG A 244 -9.05 12.06 -19.76
C ARG A 244 -7.93 12.69 -18.93
N GLU A 245 -8.25 13.48 -17.92
CA GLU A 245 -7.28 14.06 -16.99
C GLU A 245 -6.45 12.96 -16.32
N HIS A 246 -7.13 11.96 -15.74
CA HIS A 246 -6.43 10.83 -15.12
C HIS A 246 -5.54 10.07 -16.12
N ARG A 247 -6.03 9.85 -17.36
CA ARG A 247 -5.27 9.20 -18.42
C ARG A 247 -4.01 9.95 -18.76
N ASP A 248 -4.14 11.24 -18.99
CA ASP A 248 -3.06 12.06 -19.51
C ASP A 248 -1.96 12.17 -18.43
N ASP A 249 -2.33 12.41 -17.17
CA ASP A 249 -1.43 12.37 -16.02
C ASP A 249 -0.66 11.05 -15.90
N LEU A 250 -1.36 9.91 -16.03
CA LEU A 250 -0.75 8.60 -15.93
C LEU A 250 0.20 8.34 -17.12
N SER A 251 -0.21 8.74 -18.33
CA SER A 251 0.55 8.49 -19.55
C SER A 251 1.83 9.32 -19.65
N LEU A 252 1.85 10.52 -19.06
CA LEU A 252 3.00 11.42 -19.06
C LEU A 252 4.22 10.83 -18.34
N ALA A 253 3.98 9.97 -17.35
CA ALA A 253 5.04 9.33 -16.57
C ALA A 253 5.68 8.12 -17.27
N ILE A 254 5.11 7.64 -18.38
CA ILE A 254 5.54 6.39 -19.02
C ILE A 254 6.67 6.66 -20.01
N THR A 255 7.83 6.06 -19.74
CA THR A 255 9.00 6.05 -20.60
C THR A 255 8.84 5.10 -21.79
N SER A 256 9.71 5.23 -22.80
CA SER A 256 9.70 4.36 -23.97
C SER A 256 9.92 2.88 -23.63
N ASP A 257 10.81 2.59 -22.68
CA ASP A 257 11.11 1.21 -22.27
C ASP A 257 9.94 0.60 -21.48
N GLU A 258 9.27 1.39 -20.63
CA GLU A 258 8.06 0.96 -19.93
C GLU A 258 6.90 0.68 -20.91
N TRP A 259 6.77 1.45 -22.00
CA TRP A 259 5.79 1.13 -23.05
C TRP A 259 6.06 -0.22 -23.72
N ALA A 260 7.33 -0.61 -23.89
CA ALA A 260 7.69 -1.94 -24.41
C ALA A 260 7.28 -3.04 -23.42
N LEU A 261 7.53 -2.84 -22.11
CA LEU A 261 7.09 -3.77 -21.08
C LEU A 261 5.55 -3.88 -21.01
N ILE A 262 4.82 -2.77 -21.12
CA ILE A 262 3.35 -2.77 -21.19
C ILE A 262 2.84 -3.58 -22.39
N GLN A 263 3.52 -3.51 -23.53
CA GLN A 263 3.19 -4.29 -24.72
C GLN A 263 3.41 -5.79 -24.48
N GLU A 264 4.51 -6.16 -23.82
CA GLU A 264 4.79 -7.55 -23.43
C GLU A 264 3.70 -8.10 -22.50
N VAL A 265 3.33 -7.34 -21.46
CA VAL A 265 2.24 -7.72 -20.54
C VAL A 265 0.93 -7.90 -21.29
N THR A 266 0.64 -7.08 -22.30
CA THR A 266 -0.60 -7.22 -23.07
C THR A 266 -0.65 -8.54 -23.85
N GLN A 267 0.49 -9.04 -24.32
CA GLN A 267 0.57 -10.28 -25.09
C GLN A 267 0.60 -11.51 -24.18
N GLN A 268 1.35 -11.44 -23.08
CA GLN A 268 1.61 -12.60 -22.23
C GLN A 268 0.67 -12.71 -21.03
N GLN A 269 0.01 -11.61 -20.65
CA GLN A 269 -0.78 -11.45 -19.42
C GLN A 269 -0.01 -11.85 -18.14
N LYS A 270 1.31 -11.77 -18.23
CA LYS A 270 2.27 -12.11 -17.21
C LYS A 270 3.26 -10.98 -17.09
N VAL A 271 3.88 -10.91 -15.93
CA VAL A 271 5.06 -10.10 -15.70
C VAL A 271 6.08 -11.09 -15.12
N SER A 272 7.34 -11.12 -15.61
CA SER A 272 8.49 -11.85 -15.00
C SER A 272 9.72 -10.97 -14.66
N GLY A 273 10.34 -11.13 -13.48
CA GLY A 273 11.47 -10.28 -13.00
C GLY A 273 11.14 -9.42 -11.77
N GLU A 274 12.12 -8.68 -11.23
CA GLU A 274 11.92 -7.80 -10.06
C GLU A 274 11.72 -6.34 -10.48
N ASP A 275 12.57 -5.84 -11.39
CA ASP A 275 12.64 -4.42 -11.76
C ASP A 275 11.44 -3.97 -12.62
N GLY A 276 11.00 -4.81 -13.56
CA GLY A 276 9.84 -4.52 -14.40
C GLY A 276 8.52 -4.48 -13.61
N HIS A 277 8.37 -5.37 -12.63
CA HIS A 277 7.12 -5.55 -11.86
C HIS A 277 6.88 -4.43 -10.92
N HIS A 278 7.93 -4.11 -10.16
CA HIS A 278 7.88 -3.03 -9.20
C HIS A 278 7.47 -1.75 -9.92
N THR A 279 8.09 -1.46 -11.07
CA THR A 279 7.80 -0.24 -11.83
C THR A 279 6.38 -0.22 -12.38
N LEU A 280 5.95 -1.27 -13.09
CA LEU A 280 4.63 -1.29 -13.73
C LEU A 280 3.46 -1.31 -12.74
N LEU A 281 3.57 -2.10 -11.65
CA LEU A 281 2.51 -2.23 -10.66
C LEU A 281 2.47 -1.02 -9.73
N ARG A 282 3.62 -0.52 -9.25
CA ARG A 282 3.68 0.64 -8.36
C ARG A 282 3.18 1.91 -9.05
N SER A 283 3.50 2.08 -10.33
CA SER A 283 3.02 3.21 -11.13
C SER A 283 1.60 3.04 -11.64
N LEU A 284 0.93 1.91 -11.32
CA LEU A 284 -0.44 1.60 -11.74
C LEU A 284 -0.62 1.55 -13.27
N PHE A 285 0.44 1.21 -14.01
CA PHE A 285 0.36 0.99 -15.46
C PHE A 285 -0.26 -0.37 -15.78
N VAL A 286 -0.04 -1.34 -14.89
CA VAL A 286 -0.56 -2.70 -14.94
C VAL A 286 -1.23 -3.03 -13.62
N PHE A 287 -2.25 -3.88 -13.68
CA PHE A 287 -2.95 -4.44 -12.53
C PHE A 287 -2.75 -5.94 -12.43
N GLU A 288 -2.66 -6.42 -11.20
CA GLU A 288 -2.68 -7.84 -10.85
C GLU A 288 -4.12 -8.25 -10.49
N TYR A 289 -4.57 -9.34 -11.11
CA TYR A 289 -5.84 -10.00 -10.83
C TYR A 289 -5.57 -11.44 -10.38
N ASP A 290 -6.51 -12.00 -9.61
CA ASP A 290 -6.44 -13.37 -9.12
C ASP A 290 -7.77 -14.07 -9.44
N ASP A 291 -7.68 -15.19 -10.14
CA ASP A 291 -8.80 -16.10 -10.37
C ASP A 291 -8.54 -17.39 -9.57
N PRO A 292 -9.49 -17.86 -8.74
CA PRO A 292 -9.29 -19.07 -7.94
C PRO A 292 -9.02 -20.35 -8.74
N THR A 293 -9.39 -20.38 -10.03
CA THR A 293 -9.25 -21.53 -10.93
C THR A 293 -8.06 -21.39 -11.89
N GLU A 294 -7.89 -20.23 -12.51
CA GLU A 294 -6.85 -19.99 -13.53
C GLU A 294 -5.55 -19.41 -12.93
N GLY A 295 -5.62 -18.95 -11.68
CA GLY A 295 -4.53 -18.28 -10.99
C GLY A 295 -4.41 -16.80 -11.34
N ARG A 296 -3.19 -16.28 -11.22
CA ARG A 296 -2.92 -14.85 -11.36
C ARG A 296 -2.62 -14.46 -12.78
N TRP A 297 -3.16 -13.31 -13.16
CA TRP A 297 -2.90 -12.71 -14.46
C TRP A 297 -2.81 -11.19 -14.33
N PHE A 298 -2.21 -10.59 -15.35
CA PHE A 298 -1.91 -9.17 -15.36
C PHE A 298 -2.54 -8.51 -16.58
N ALA A 299 -3.08 -7.31 -16.37
CA ALA A 299 -3.67 -6.53 -17.44
C ALA A 299 -3.23 -5.08 -17.36
N VAL A 300 -3.05 -4.47 -18.53
CA VAL A 300 -2.83 -3.02 -18.62
C VAL A 300 -4.02 -2.28 -18.05
N ASN A 301 -3.72 -1.25 -17.25
CA ASN A 301 -4.70 -0.34 -16.68
C ASN A 301 -5.63 0.19 -17.80
N PRO A 302 -6.96 -0.02 -17.73
CA PRO A 302 -7.87 0.26 -18.83
C PRO A 302 -7.79 1.70 -19.36
N VAL A 303 -7.51 2.67 -18.50
CA VAL A 303 -7.34 4.06 -18.93
C VAL A 303 -6.20 4.25 -19.95
N LEU A 304 -5.10 3.49 -19.82
CA LEU A 304 -4.00 3.55 -20.78
C LEU A 304 -4.37 2.97 -22.15
N ARG A 305 -5.36 2.07 -22.23
CA ARG A 305 -5.83 1.49 -23.49
C ARG A 305 -6.44 2.54 -24.42
N GLU A 306 -6.88 3.67 -23.87
CA GLU A 306 -7.46 4.78 -24.62
C GLU A 306 -6.43 5.77 -25.15
N THR A 307 -5.15 5.62 -24.78
CA THR A 307 -4.09 6.48 -25.31
C THR A 307 -3.83 6.18 -26.79
N LYS A 308 -3.46 7.21 -27.56
CA LYS A 308 -3.06 7.05 -28.97
C LYS A 308 -1.88 6.10 -29.11
N LYS A 309 -0.91 6.20 -28.19
CA LYS A 309 0.29 5.35 -28.17
C LYS A 309 -0.09 3.87 -28.03
N PHE A 310 -0.91 3.51 -27.03
CA PHE A 310 -1.33 2.12 -26.86
C PHE A 310 -2.07 1.59 -28.09
N ARG A 311 -3.03 2.35 -28.64
CA ARG A 311 -3.77 1.95 -29.86
C ARG A 311 -2.83 1.72 -31.06
N SER A 312 -1.80 2.55 -31.22
CA SER A 312 -0.81 2.38 -32.30
C SER A 312 0.03 1.11 -32.12
N LEU A 313 0.42 0.77 -30.89
CA LEU A 313 1.16 -0.47 -30.59
C LEU A 313 0.30 -1.71 -30.87
N GLN A 314 -0.99 -1.68 -30.53
CA GLN A 314 -1.90 -2.77 -30.85
C GLN A 314 -2.11 -2.96 -32.35
N ALA A 315 -2.25 -1.86 -33.10
CA ALA A 315 -2.41 -1.92 -34.56
C ALA A 315 -1.17 -2.51 -35.26
N ALA A 316 0.04 -2.15 -34.80
CA ALA A 316 1.29 -2.69 -35.34
C ALA A 316 1.42 -4.21 -35.13
N ASN A 317 0.99 -4.73 -33.97
CA ASN A 317 1.01 -6.16 -33.67
C ASN A 317 0.06 -6.97 -34.56
N HIS A 318 -1.12 -6.43 -34.90
CA HIS A 318 -2.07 -7.13 -35.78
C HIS A 318 -1.58 -7.22 -37.23
N GLN A 319 -0.60 -6.40 -37.63
CA GLN A 319 0.02 -6.44 -38.97
C GLN A 319 1.22 -7.39 -39.04
N THR A 320 1.71 -7.92 -37.92
CA THR A 320 2.92 -8.77 -37.84
C THR A 320 2.65 -10.26 -37.66
N ILE A 321 1.37 -10.69 -37.65
CA ILE A 321 0.99 -12.11 -37.61
C ILE A 321 0.68 -12.55 -39.05
N PRO A 322 1.55 -13.35 -39.71
CA PRO A 322 1.27 -13.93 -41.04
C PRO A 322 0.20 -15.02 -41.00
#